data_AF-A0A6C8GR34-F1
#
_entry.id   AF-A0A6C8GR34-F1
#
_cell.length_a   1.000
_cell.length_b   1.000
_cell.length_c   1.000
_cell.angle_alpha   90.00
_cell.angle_beta   90.00
_cell.angle_gamma   90.00
#
_symmetry.space_group_name_H-M   'P 1'
#
loop_
_entity.id
_entity.type
_entity.pdbx_description
1 polymer ?
#
loop_
_entity_poly.entity_id
_entity_poly.type
_entity_poly.pdbx_seq_one_letter_code
_entity_poly.pdbx_strand_id
1 'polypeptide(L)'
;MSKIKGNVKWFNESKGFGFITPEDGSKDVFVHFSAIQTNGFKTLAEGQRVEFEITNGAKGPSAANVTALIRMQAVGLDLPFQTRSNPIPWINTWLVSDNVQVAPQEVEVSSYLVGQIDSEVDTDDLSNFQL
;
A
#
# COMPACT_ATOMS: atom_id res chain seq x y z
N MET A 1 4.66 26.96 8.03
CA MET A 1 5.37 26.35 6.89
C MET A 1 4.33 25.92 5.88
N SER A 2 4.54 26.18 4.59
CA SER A 2 3.55 25.89 3.54
C SER A 2 3.66 24.42 3.14
N LYS A 3 2.58 23.66 3.31
CA LYS A 3 2.48 22.27 2.84
C LYS A 3 2.20 22.24 1.35
N ILE A 4 2.91 21.37 0.65
CA ILE A 4 2.89 21.23 -0.81
C ILE A 4 2.56 19.79 -1.15
N LYS A 5 1.81 19.59 -2.22
CA LYS A 5 1.48 18.26 -2.75
C LYS A 5 2.39 17.92 -3.92
N GLY A 6 2.72 16.64 -4.04
CA GLY A 6 3.56 16.12 -5.10
C GLY A 6 3.35 14.64 -5.31
N ASN A 7 3.98 14.13 -6.36
CA ASN A 7 4.02 12.71 -6.66
C ASN A 7 5.45 12.18 -6.50
N VAL A 8 5.57 11.01 -5.90
CA VAL A 8 6.86 10.34 -5.74
C VAL A 8 7.36 9.90 -7.11
N LYS A 9 8.50 10.44 -7.53
CA LYS A 9 9.11 10.12 -8.82
C LYS A 9 9.76 8.75 -8.80
N TRP A 10 10.48 8.48 -7.71
CA TRP A 10 11.04 7.17 -7.39
C TRP A 10 11.52 7.18 -5.94
N PHE A 11 11.55 6.00 -5.32
CA PHE A 11 12.09 5.81 -3.98
C PHE A 11 12.82 4.47 -3.91
N ASN A 12 14.02 4.47 -3.34
CA ASN A 12 14.78 3.25 -3.11
C ASN A 12 14.63 2.84 -1.64
N GLU A 13 13.85 1.78 -1.41
CA GLU A 13 13.56 1.29 -0.06
C GLU A 13 14.80 0.77 0.66
N SER A 14 15.71 0.10 -0.06
CA SER A 14 16.95 -0.45 0.50
C SER A 14 17.91 0.64 0.97
N LYS A 15 17.95 1.77 0.25
CA LYS A 15 18.82 2.91 0.60
C LYS A 15 18.11 3.98 1.44
N GLY A 16 16.78 3.97 1.50
CA GLY A 16 15.98 4.89 2.29
C GLY A 16 15.93 6.34 1.74
N PHE A 17 16.06 6.53 0.43
CA PHE A 17 15.95 7.86 -0.18
C PHE A 17 15.31 7.82 -1.56
N GLY A 18 14.81 8.98 -1.99
CA GLY A 18 14.15 9.14 -3.29
C GLY A 18 13.96 10.60 -3.67
N PHE A 19 13.11 10.81 -4.68
CA PHE A 19 12.74 12.14 -5.14
C PHE A 19 11.22 12.25 -5.33
N ILE A 20 10.71 13.44 -5.05
CA ILE A 20 9.30 13.82 -5.22
C ILE A 20 9.24 14.94 -6.23
N THR A 21 8.34 14.83 -7.20
CA THR A 21 8.02 15.89 -8.15
C THR A 21 6.83 16.69 -7.60
N PRO A 22 7.03 17.96 -7.20
CA PRO A 22 5.96 18.81 -6.71
C PRO A 22 4.93 19.12 -7.80
N GLU A 23 3.65 19.23 -7.43
CA GLU A 23 2.59 19.65 -8.38
C GLU A 23 2.67 21.13 -8.75
N ASP A 24 3.39 21.92 -7.94
CA ASP A 24 3.67 23.33 -8.18
C ASP A 24 4.61 23.56 -9.37
N GLY A 25 5.13 22.50 -10.00
CA GLY A 25 6.05 22.58 -11.14
C GLY A 25 7.47 23.03 -10.77
N SER A 26 7.78 23.09 -9.47
CA SER A 26 9.12 23.35 -8.96
C SER A 26 10.06 22.15 -9.17
N LYS A 27 11.36 22.33 -8.92
CA LYS A 27 12.37 21.29 -9.11
C LYS A 27 12.08 20.06 -8.23
N ASP A 28 12.51 18.90 -8.70
CA ASP A 28 12.45 17.65 -7.94
C ASP A 28 13.07 17.84 -6.55
N VAL A 29 12.34 17.42 -5.53
CA VAL A 29 12.69 17.59 -4.12
C VAL A 29 13.23 16.27 -3.59
N PHE A 30 14.37 16.33 -2.92
CA PHE A 30 14.97 15.15 -2.29
C PHE A 30 14.16 14.71 -1.08
N VAL A 31 13.91 13.40 -0.92
CA VAL A 31 13.25 12.84 0.26
C VAL A 31 14.12 11.75 0.90
N HIS A 32 14.22 11.80 2.22
CA HIS A 32 14.88 10.79 3.03
C HIS A 32 13.85 10.06 3.90
N PHE A 33 14.07 8.78 4.20
CA PHE A 33 13.14 7.97 4.98
C PHE A 33 12.83 8.59 6.35
N SER A 34 13.79 9.32 6.94
CA SER A 34 13.60 9.97 8.24
C SER A 34 12.54 11.06 8.23
N ALA A 35 12.28 11.67 7.06
CA ALA A 35 11.29 12.74 6.90
C ALA A 35 9.85 12.19 6.81
N ILE A 36 9.69 10.88 6.56
CA ILE A 36 8.39 10.24 6.38
C ILE A 36 7.70 10.05 7.74
N GLN A 37 6.52 10.63 7.86
CA GLN A 37 5.60 10.50 8.99
C GLN A 37 4.71 9.29 8.77
N THR A 38 5.18 8.11 9.18
CA THR A 38 4.33 6.91 9.20
C THR A 38 4.70 6.03 10.40
N ASN A 39 3.73 5.29 10.91
CA ASN A 39 3.87 4.44 12.11
C ASN A 39 4.43 3.03 11.80
N GLY A 40 4.82 2.78 10.55
CA GLY A 40 5.33 1.50 10.05
C GLY A 40 6.57 1.67 9.17
N PHE A 41 6.68 0.86 8.12
CA PHE A 41 7.78 0.95 7.16
C PHE A 41 7.77 2.32 6.46
N LYS A 42 8.90 3.04 6.56
CA LYS A 42 9.08 4.38 6.00
C LYS A 42 9.46 4.28 4.52
N THR A 43 8.57 3.72 3.72
CA THR A 43 8.72 3.58 2.27
C THR A 43 7.65 4.38 1.53
N LEU A 44 7.92 4.66 0.26
CA LEU A 44 7.03 5.39 -0.64
C LEU A 44 6.97 4.63 -1.95
N ALA A 45 5.77 4.42 -2.49
CA ALA A 45 5.61 3.82 -3.80
C ALA A 45 5.80 4.88 -4.91
N GLU A 46 6.34 4.44 -6.06
CA GLU A 46 6.41 5.29 -7.25
C GLU A 46 5.00 5.73 -7.70
N GLY A 47 4.87 7.01 -8.08
CA GLY A 47 3.60 7.62 -8.45
C GLY A 47 2.66 7.92 -7.29
N GLN A 48 3.05 7.60 -6.04
CA GLN A 48 2.23 7.88 -4.88
C GLN A 48 2.13 9.38 -4.61
N ARG A 49 0.92 9.84 -4.33
CA ARG A 49 0.66 11.24 -3.96
C ARG A 49 1.02 11.47 -2.50
N VAL A 50 1.77 12.53 -2.25
CA VAL A 50 2.31 12.85 -0.92
C VAL A 50 2.12 14.33 -0.62
N GLU A 51 1.94 14.63 0.67
CA GLU A 51 1.96 15.99 1.21
C GLU A 51 3.25 16.18 2.00
N PHE A 52 3.99 17.25 1.74
CA PHE A 52 5.28 17.51 2.38
C PHE A 52 5.58 18.99 2.47
N GLU A 53 6.61 19.34 3.22
CA GLU A 53 7.10 20.71 3.35
C GLU A 53 8.48 20.81 2.71
N ILE A 54 8.72 21.84 1.90
CA ILE A 54 10.03 22.07 1.30
C ILE A 54 10.91 22.83 2.29
N THR A 55 12.09 22.26 2.56
CA THR A 55 13.12 22.84 3.42
C THR A 55 14.45 22.88 2.67
N ASN A 56 15.29 23.87 2.96
CA ASN A 56 16.63 23.93 2.36
C ASN A 56 17.58 23.04 3.16
N GLY A 57 17.91 21.87 2.61
CA GLY A 57 18.87 20.93 3.18
C GLY A 57 20.28 21.11 2.61
N ALA A 58 21.23 20.34 3.15
CA ALA A 58 22.63 20.38 2.72
C ALA A 58 22.86 19.99 1.25
N LYS A 59 21.91 19.28 0.62
CA LYS A 59 21.96 18.84 -0.78
C LYS A 59 20.97 19.57 -1.69
N GLY A 60 20.44 20.71 -1.24
CA GLY A 60 19.39 21.46 -1.95
C GLY A 60 18.00 21.24 -1.34
N PRO A 61 16.92 21.46 -2.12
CA PRO A 61 15.54 21.33 -1.64
C PRO A 61 15.27 19.91 -1.12
N SER A 62 14.90 19.82 0.15
CA SER A 62 14.60 18.57 0.84
C SER A 62 13.19 18.59 1.41
N ALA A 63 12.48 17.48 1.27
CA ALA A 63 11.16 17.28 1.81
C ALA A 63 11.25 16.97 3.32
N ALA A 64 10.45 17.67 4.10
CA ALA A 64 10.24 17.44 5.53
C ALA A 64 8.77 17.08 5.78
N ASN A 65 8.51 16.40 6.90
CA ASN A 65 7.15 16.10 7.36
C ASN A 65 6.29 15.37 6.31
N VAL A 66 6.89 14.42 5.58
CA VAL A 66 6.26 13.77 4.42
C VAL A 66 5.17 12.84 4.88
N THR A 67 3.94 13.10 4.46
CA THR A 67 2.77 12.28 4.75
C THR A 67 2.26 11.66 3.45
N ALA A 68 2.15 10.33 3.44
CA ALA A 68 1.55 9.60 2.34
C ALA A 68 0.04 9.85 2.29
N LEU A 69 -0.46 10.39 1.18
CA LEU A 69 -1.90 10.52 0.97
C LEU A 69 -2.44 9.15 0.56
N ILE A 70 -3.51 8.74 1.21
CA ILE A 70 -4.30 7.59 0.76
C ILE A 70 -5.04 7.93 -0.52
N ARG A 71 -5.36 6.91 -1.32
CA ARG A 71 -6.04 7.08 -2.62
C ARG A 71 -7.33 7.91 -2.52
N MET A 72 -8.13 7.74 -1.46
CA MET A 72 -9.36 8.52 -1.26
C MET A 72 -9.08 10.02 -1.10
N GLN A 73 -8.14 10.40 -0.24
CA GLN A 73 -7.76 11.81 -0.06
C GLN A 73 -7.06 12.39 -1.29
N ALA A 74 -6.33 11.56 -2.03
CA ALA A 74 -5.69 11.97 -3.28
C ALA A 74 -6.70 12.35 -4.39
N VAL A 75 -7.93 11.84 -4.34
CA VAL A 75 -9.04 12.21 -5.24
C VAL A 75 -10.01 13.23 -4.61
N GLY A 76 -9.68 13.79 -3.45
CA GLY A 76 -10.51 14.80 -2.78
C GLY A 76 -11.71 14.23 -2.02
N LEU A 77 -11.76 12.91 -1.79
CA LEU A 77 -12.77 12.29 -0.93
C LEU A 77 -12.30 12.28 0.52
N ASP A 78 -13.19 12.67 1.42
CA ASP A 78 -12.95 12.53 2.85
C ASP A 78 -12.97 11.07 3.27
N LEU A 79 -12.14 10.75 4.26
CA LEU A 79 -12.18 9.44 4.88
C LEU A 79 -13.49 9.26 5.65
N PRO A 80 -14.23 8.16 5.41
CA PRO A 80 -15.46 7.89 6.16
C PRO A 80 -15.16 7.58 7.64
N PHE A 81 -13.92 7.22 7.98
CA PHE A 81 -13.45 6.99 9.34
C PHE A 81 -12.11 7.68 9.58
N GLN A 82 -11.96 8.35 10.73
CA GLN A 82 -10.64 8.82 11.16
C GLN A 82 -9.79 7.59 11.48
N THR A 83 -8.65 7.40 10.82
CA THR A 83 -7.69 6.33 11.13
C THR A 83 -7.12 6.56 12.53
N ARG A 84 -7.85 6.13 13.54
CA ARG A 84 -7.36 6.00 14.90
C ARG A 84 -6.57 4.71 14.91
N SER A 85 -5.26 4.84 15.11
CA SER A 85 -4.30 3.80 15.50
C SER A 85 -4.80 2.38 15.27
N ASN A 86 -4.19 1.65 14.32
CA ASN A 86 -4.48 0.23 14.10
C ASN A 86 -4.55 -0.48 15.48
N PRO A 87 -5.73 -0.95 15.91
CA PRO A 87 -5.90 -1.56 17.23
C PRO A 87 -5.11 -2.86 17.35
N ILE A 88 -4.53 -3.34 16.24
CA ILE A 88 -3.76 -4.56 16.14
C ILE A 88 -2.44 -4.29 15.39
N PRO A 89 -1.50 -3.54 15.99
CA PRO A 89 -0.26 -3.12 15.33
C PRO A 89 0.61 -4.29 14.83
N TRP A 90 0.49 -5.46 15.47
CA TRP A 90 1.25 -6.67 15.14
C TRP A 90 0.84 -7.32 13.81
N ILE A 91 -0.34 -7.01 13.27
CA ILE A 91 -0.78 -7.48 11.94
C ILE A 91 -0.05 -6.71 10.82
N ASN A 92 0.50 -5.52 11.06
CA ASN A 92 1.20 -4.74 10.03
C ASN A 92 2.40 -5.50 9.44
N THR A 93 3.06 -6.37 10.20
CA THR A 93 4.13 -7.25 9.70
C THR A 93 3.61 -8.28 8.69
N TRP A 94 2.37 -8.75 8.85
CA TRP A 94 1.73 -9.74 7.98
C TRP A 94 1.06 -9.11 6.75
N LEU A 95 0.63 -7.85 6.85
CA LEU A 95 0.06 -7.09 5.73
C LEU A 95 1.11 -6.48 4.79
N VAL A 96 2.34 -6.28 5.27
CA VAL A 96 3.45 -5.69 4.49
C VAL A 96 4.39 -6.76 3.93
N SER A 97 4.42 -7.95 4.53
CA SER A 97 5.16 -9.07 3.98
C SER A 97 4.31 -9.73 2.89
N ASP A 98 4.74 -9.67 1.63
CA ASP A 98 4.21 -10.47 0.51
C ASP A 98 4.24 -11.99 0.78
N ASN A 99 4.74 -12.41 1.95
CA ASN A 99 4.65 -13.77 2.44
C ASN A 99 3.40 -13.93 3.33
N VAL A 100 2.21 -13.89 2.73
CA VAL A 100 1.04 -14.56 3.30
C VAL A 100 1.36 -16.06 3.25
N GLN A 101 1.99 -16.57 4.30
CA GLN A 101 1.99 -18.01 4.52
C GLN A 101 0.54 -18.36 4.85
N VAL A 102 -0.14 -18.94 3.86
CA VAL A 102 -1.44 -19.58 4.03
C VAL A 102 -1.36 -20.41 5.30
N ALA A 103 -2.27 -20.17 6.26
CA ALA A 103 -2.32 -20.98 7.46
C ALA A 103 -2.41 -22.47 7.03
N PRO A 104 -1.65 -23.40 7.62
CA PRO A 104 -1.59 -24.79 7.14
C PRO A 104 -2.96 -25.46 6.97
N GLN A 105 -3.93 -25.06 7.79
CA GLN A 105 -5.32 -25.52 7.77
C GLN A 105 -6.18 -25.00 6.59
N GLU A 106 -5.73 -24.00 5.83
CA GLU A 106 -6.41 -23.49 4.62
C GLU A 106 -5.84 -24.11 3.32
N VAL A 107 -4.67 -24.77 3.40
CA VAL A 107 -4.06 -25.47 2.25
C VAL A 107 -4.87 -26.73 1.89
N GLU A 108 -5.50 -27.35 2.87
CA GLU A 108 -6.31 -28.56 2.65
C GLU A 108 -7.69 -28.23 2.06
N VAL A 109 -8.27 -27.05 2.29
CA VAL A 109 -9.61 -26.73 1.74
C VAL A 109 -9.56 -26.31 0.27
N SER A 110 -8.47 -25.66 -0.15
CA SER A 110 -8.34 -25.17 -1.54
C SER A 110 -8.07 -26.30 -2.56
N SER A 111 -7.49 -27.43 -2.14
CA SER A 111 -7.29 -28.59 -3.03
C SER A 111 -8.59 -29.36 -3.31
N TYR A 112 -9.54 -29.38 -2.36
CA TYR A 112 -10.83 -30.07 -2.54
C TYR A 112 -11.82 -29.31 -3.44
N LEU A 113 -11.73 -27.97 -3.48
CA LEU A 113 -12.64 -27.16 -4.31
C LEU A 113 -12.18 -27.03 -5.77
N VAL A 114 -10.88 -27.09 -6.06
CA VAL A 114 -10.37 -27.04 -7.43
C VAL A 114 -10.56 -28.36 -8.17
N GLY A 115 -10.66 -29.49 -7.45
CA GLY A 115 -10.92 -30.81 -8.05
C GLY A 115 -12.37 -31.09 -8.45
N GLN A 116 -13.34 -30.25 -8.06
CA GLN A 116 -14.76 -30.43 -8.38
C GLN A 116 -15.27 -29.58 -9.55
N ILE A 117 -14.49 -28.61 -10.02
CA ILE A 117 -14.93 -27.69 -11.07
C ILE A 117 -14.71 -28.26 -12.48
N ASP A 118 -13.93 -29.34 -12.60
CA ASP A 118 -13.60 -29.99 -13.88
C ASP A 118 -14.18 -31.40 -14.02
N SER A 119 -15.13 -31.77 -13.15
CA SER A 119 -15.98 -32.93 -13.39
C SER A 119 -17.13 -32.50 -14.30
N GLU A 120 -17.04 -32.82 -15.59
CA GLU A 120 -18.19 -32.78 -16.49
C GLU A 120 -19.33 -33.58 -15.84
N VAL A 121 -20.42 -32.88 -15.48
CA VAL A 121 -21.62 -33.50 -14.93
C VAL A 121 -22.30 -34.26 -16.07
N ASP A 122 -22.26 -35.59 -16.02
CA ASP A 122 -22.99 -36.45 -16.95
C ASP A 122 -24.46 -36.53 -16.53
N THR A 123 -25.36 -36.56 -17.52
CA THR A 123 -26.81 -36.71 -17.32
C THR A 123 -27.20 -38.04 -16.69
N ASP A 124 -26.35 -39.06 -16.77
CA ASP A 124 -26.59 -40.37 -16.15
C ASP A 124 -26.47 -40.36 -14.61
N ASP A 125 -25.75 -39.40 -14.01
CA ASP A 125 -25.60 -39.28 -12.55
C ASP A 125 -26.89 -38.85 -11.83
N LEU A 126 -27.88 -38.32 -12.57
CA LEU A 126 -29.17 -37.89 -12.03
C LEU A 126 -30.27 -38.95 -12.14
N SER A 127 -29.97 -40.11 -12.72
CA SER A 127 -30.95 -41.19 -12.97
C SER A 127 -31.46 -41.89 -11.70
N ASN A 128 -30.74 -41.78 -10.58
CA ASN A 128 -31.12 -42.39 -9.30
C ASN A 128 -31.90 -41.46 -8.36
N PHE A 129 -32.24 -40.23 -8.79
CA PHE A 129 -33.01 -39.31 -7.96
C PHE A 129 -34.51 -39.61 -8.11
N GLN A 130 -35.07 -40.34 -7.15
CA GLN A 130 -36.51 -40.63 -7.09
C GLN A 130 -37.20 -39.63 -6.15
N LEU A 131 -38.19 -38.91 -6.69
CA LEU A 131 -38.95 -37.84 -6.04
C LEU A 131 -39.91 -38.36 -4.94
#